data_AF-A0AA35GL24-F1
#
_entry.id   AF-A0AA35GL24-F1
#
_cell.length_a   1.000
_cell.length_b   1.000
_cell.length_c   1.000
_cell.angle_alpha   90.00
_cell.angle_beta   90.00
_cell.angle_gamma   90.00
#
_symmetry.space_group_name_H-M   'P 1'
#
loop_
_entity.id
_entity.type
_entity.pdbx_description
1 polymer ?
#
loop_
_entity_poly.entity_id
_entity_poly.type
_entity_poly.pdbx_seq_one_letter_code
_entity_poly.pdbx_strand_id
1 'polypeptide(L)'
;MTGDDLILTHNSTGEVDHLKSVEMITFDTGASLYIADSEAEAAIAHIATKWLGRDLTAEEGAQFQAYSHLTALEVAQAVLRGPYGEQLQGHTAEELIAGWQDNPQILRMDVVSEVVQGSTGVDAINYGVKLADAHLQWVSDGVWEGTNVTNGDMAQLHSIERVHFSDASVALDGANLAALIAVTLGEASLQDRAITSEGLALMDSGWSNQAIGAAALQLAMGAGTHTAEDTVQWLWTKAYGSAGTAEQLQPYVQQLQSGATTVGDLAWEAAQYAQANPQVGLAGVQQQGLVYDAVVA
;
A
#
# COMPACT_ATOMS: atom_id res chain seq x y z
N MET A 1 -8.82 -2.56 -21.02
CA MET A 1 -9.80 -2.09 -20.03
C MET A 1 -10.22 -3.33 -19.28
N THR A 2 -9.64 -3.61 -18.11
CA THR A 2 -10.06 -4.66 -17.14
C THR A 2 -8.93 -4.92 -16.14
N GLY A 3 -9.11 -4.74 -14.85
CA GLY A 3 -9.94 -3.71 -14.19
C GLY A 3 -10.21 -4.05 -12.77
N ASP A 4 -9.27 -4.65 -12.06
CA ASP A 4 -9.55 -5.50 -10.92
C ASP A 4 -9.81 -4.69 -9.65
N ASP A 5 -10.00 -3.37 -9.80
CA ASP A 5 -10.72 -2.53 -8.86
C ASP A 5 -12.23 -2.67 -9.11
N LEU A 6 -12.95 -3.24 -8.14
CA LEU A 6 -14.40 -3.13 -8.14
C LEU A 6 -14.79 -1.71 -7.70
N ILE A 7 -15.27 -0.93 -8.66
CA ILE A 7 -15.75 0.43 -8.43
C ILE A 7 -17.26 0.39 -8.20
N LEU A 8 -17.70 0.81 -7.00
CA LEU A 8 -19.11 1.02 -6.71
C LEU A 8 -19.42 2.51 -6.86
N THR A 9 -20.28 2.85 -7.83
CA THR A 9 -20.76 4.23 -7.99
C THR A 9 -22.15 4.38 -7.38
N HIS A 10 -22.28 5.31 -6.44
CA HIS A 10 -23.55 5.68 -5.84
C HIS A 10 -24.33 6.55 -6.83
N ASN A 11 -25.28 5.95 -7.55
CA ASN A 11 -26.03 6.64 -8.60
C ASN A 11 -26.77 7.92 -8.15
N SER A 12 -27.08 8.06 -6.86
CA SER A 12 -27.78 9.22 -6.30
C SER A 12 -26.85 10.38 -5.95
N THR A 13 -25.61 10.10 -5.53
CA THR A 13 -24.65 11.12 -5.06
C THR A 13 -23.50 11.34 -6.04
N GLY A 14 -23.23 10.37 -6.91
CA GLY A 14 -22.03 10.33 -7.76
C GLY A 14 -20.76 9.97 -7.00
N GLU A 15 -20.88 9.59 -5.71
CA GLU A 15 -19.76 9.11 -4.91
C GLU A 15 -19.27 7.76 -5.41
N VAL A 16 -17.97 7.52 -5.26
CA VAL A 16 -17.29 6.34 -5.79
C VAL A 16 -16.52 5.66 -4.68
N ASP A 17 -16.86 4.39 -4.42
CA ASP A 17 -16.09 3.52 -3.53
C ASP A 17 -15.18 2.60 -4.35
N HIS A 18 -13.95 2.45 -3.88
CA HIS A 18 -12.98 1.49 -4.40
C HIS A 18 -12.90 0.32 -3.44
N LEU A 19 -13.35 -0.85 -3.89
CA LEU A 19 -13.45 -2.05 -3.06
C LEU A 19 -12.29 -3.00 -3.36
N LYS A 20 -11.65 -3.51 -2.30
CA LYS A 20 -10.56 -4.48 -2.37
C LYS A 20 -10.87 -5.68 -1.49
N SER A 21 -10.57 -6.88 -1.98
CA SER A 21 -10.75 -8.13 -1.25
C SER A 21 -12.13 -8.24 -0.58
N VAL A 22 -13.18 -7.96 -1.34
CA VAL A 22 -14.57 -8.08 -0.90
C VAL A 22 -15.14 -9.34 -1.50
N GLU A 23 -15.78 -10.19 -0.70
CA GLU A 23 -16.47 -11.41 -1.17
C GLU A 23 -17.97 -11.19 -1.36
N MET A 24 -18.55 -10.23 -0.64
CA MET A 24 -19.97 -9.90 -0.71
C MET A 24 -20.25 -8.44 -0.37
N ILE A 25 -21.09 -7.79 -1.19
CA ILE A 25 -21.65 -6.46 -0.94
C ILE A 25 -23.12 -6.62 -0.59
N THR A 26 -23.50 -6.19 0.60
CA THR A 26 -24.90 -6.16 1.04
C THR A 26 -25.46 -4.75 0.93
N PHE A 27 -26.69 -4.64 0.44
CA PHE A 27 -27.40 -3.37 0.30
C PHE A 27 -28.52 -3.28 1.34
N ASP A 28 -28.85 -2.06 1.80
CA ASP A 28 -29.96 -1.82 2.72
C ASP A 28 -31.31 -2.37 2.21
N THR A 29 -31.47 -2.37 0.88
CA THR A 29 -32.61 -2.97 0.19
C THR A 29 -32.15 -3.67 -1.09
N GLY A 30 -32.66 -4.87 -1.35
CA GLY A 30 -32.34 -5.64 -2.55
C GLY A 30 -31.53 -6.89 -2.22
N ALA A 31 -30.98 -7.51 -3.25
CA ALA A 31 -30.13 -8.67 -3.10
C ALA A 31 -28.67 -8.28 -2.94
N SER A 32 -27.92 -9.07 -2.17
CA SER A 32 -26.47 -8.96 -2.10
C SER A 32 -25.81 -9.25 -3.45
N LEU A 33 -24.66 -8.63 -3.70
CA LEU A 33 -23.78 -8.90 -4.84
C LEU A 33 -22.57 -9.69 -4.35
N TYR A 34 -22.36 -10.88 -4.91
CA TYR A 34 -21.21 -11.73 -4.63
C TYR A 34 -20.08 -11.43 -5.60
N ILE A 35 -18.86 -11.43 -5.08
CA ILE A 35 -17.64 -11.29 -5.87
C ILE A 35 -16.89 -12.60 -5.71
N ALA A 36 -16.78 -13.36 -6.80
CA ALA A 36 -16.20 -14.68 -6.80
C ALA A 36 -14.88 -14.68 -7.58
N ASP A 37 -13.83 -15.25 -6.99
CA ASP A 37 -12.49 -15.43 -7.59
C ASP A 37 -12.32 -16.84 -8.18
N SER A 38 -13.34 -17.71 -8.03
CA SER A 38 -13.30 -19.07 -8.57
C SER A 38 -14.65 -19.59 -9.05
N GLU A 39 -14.62 -20.69 -9.81
CA GLU A 39 -15.84 -21.44 -10.16
C GLU A 39 -16.54 -22.01 -8.95
N ALA A 40 -15.76 -22.43 -7.94
CA ALA A 40 -16.33 -22.96 -6.72
C ALA A 40 -17.15 -21.91 -5.97
N GLU A 41 -16.59 -20.71 -5.78
CA GLU A 41 -17.26 -19.60 -5.10
C GLU A 41 -18.49 -19.09 -5.85
N ALA A 42 -18.38 -18.93 -7.17
CA ALA A 42 -19.51 -18.51 -7.99
C ALA A 42 -20.64 -19.56 -7.98
N ALA A 43 -20.28 -20.85 -8.06
CA ALA A 43 -21.28 -21.92 -8.02
C ALA A 43 -22.00 -21.99 -6.68
N ILE A 44 -21.27 -21.90 -5.55
CA ILE A 44 -21.94 -21.96 -4.24
C ILE A 44 -22.80 -20.72 -3.98
N ALA A 45 -22.35 -19.52 -4.37
CA ALA A 45 -23.16 -18.31 -4.28
C ALA A 45 -24.44 -18.46 -5.11
N HIS A 46 -24.34 -19.01 -6.32
CA HIS A 46 -25.52 -19.28 -7.16
C HIS A 46 -26.48 -20.26 -6.51
N ILE A 47 -25.96 -21.35 -5.94
CA ILE A 47 -26.78 -22.35 -5.26
C ILE A 47 -27.48 -21.75 -4.04
N ALA A 48 -26.75 -20.96 -3.24
CA ALA A 48 -27.31 -20.30 -2.06
C ALA A 48 -28.44 -19.34 -2.44
N THR A 49 -28.20 -18.42 -3.37
CA THR A 49 -29.20 -17.40 -3.68
C THR A 49 -30.39 -17.94 -4.47
N LYS A 50 -30.15 -18.81 -5.46
CA LYS A 50 -31.21 -19.31 -6.35
C LYS A 50 -31.99 -20.48 -5.77
N TRP A 51 -31.32 -21.40 -5.07
CA TRP A 51 -31.92 -22.67 -4.65
C TRP A 51 -32.19 -22.74 -3.15
N LEU A 52 -31.34 -22.13 -2.32
CA LEU A 52 -31.58 -22.04 -0.87
C LEU A 52 -32.35 -20.78 -0.49
N GLY A 53 -32.41 -19.77 -1.36
CA GLY A 53 -33.14 -18.52 -1.16
C GLY A 53 -32.55 -17.64 -0.07
N ARG A 54 -31.24 -17.72 0.15
CA ARG A 54 -30.52 -16.96 1.18
C ARG A 54 -29.09 -16.65 0.76
N ASP A 55 -28.50 -15.70 1.46
CA ASP A 55 -27.07 -15.42 1.36
C ASP A 55 -26.23 -16.52 2.06
N LEU A 56 -24.98 -16.68 1.62
CA LEU A 56 -23.97 -17.48 2.31
C LEU A 56 -23.67 -16.91 3.70
N THR A 57 -23.46 -17.77 4.69
CA THR A 57 -22.85 -17.33 5.95
C THR A 57 -21.34 -17.10 5.77
N ALA A 58 -20.72 -16.36 6.69
CA ALA A 58 -19.28 -16.13 6.66
C ALA A 58 -18.48 -17.44 6.70
N GLU A 59 -18.94 -18.42 7.49
CA GLU A 59 -18.30 -19.74 7.55
C GLU A 59 -18.42 -20.51 6.23
N GLU A 60 -19.56 -20.43 5.55
CA GLU A 60 -19.74 -21.06 4.24
C GLU A 60 -18.83 -20.40 3.20
N GLY A 61 -18.80 -19.08 3.12
CA GLY A 61 -17.91 -18.34 2.22
C GLY A 61 -16.44 -18.74 2.43
N ALA A 62 -15.96 -18.73 3.68
CA ALA A 62 -14.59 -19.09 4.01
C ALA A 62 -14.26 -20.56 3.71
N GLN A 63 -15.22 -21.48 3.85
CA GLN A 63 -15.01 -22.89 3.49
C GLN A 63 -14.75 -23.06 2.00
N PHE A 64 -15.48 -22.37 1.14
CA PHE A 64 -15.34 -22.53 -0.31
C PHE A 64 -14.09 -21.88 -0.90
N GLN A 65 -13.49 -20.91 -0.20
CA GLN A 65 -12.13 -20.43 -0.53
C GLN A 65 -11.10 -21.56 -0.50
N ALA A 66 -11.17 -22.47 0.48
CA ALA A 66 -10.28 -23.64 0.57
C ALA A 66 -10.54 -24.68 -0.55
N TYR A 67 -11.66 -24.56 -1.27
CA TYR A 67 -12.07 -25.44 -2.35
C TYR A 67 -12.12 -24.73 -3.71
N SER A 68 -11.43 -23.60 -3.87
CA SER A 68 -11.38 -22.80 -5.10
C SER A 68 -10.95 -23.59 -6.35
N HIS A 69 -10.25 -24.72 -6.15
CA HIS A 69 -9.83 -25.64 -7.19
C HIS A 69 -10.96 -26.51 -7.78
N LEU A 70 -12.13 -26.57 -7.15
CA LEU A 70 -13.25 -27.38 -7.63
C LEU A 70 -13.99 -26.70 -8.77
N THR A 71 -14.48 -27.52 -9.70
CA THR A 71 -15.42 -27.09 -10.73
C THR A 71 -16.79 -26.79 -10.13
N ALA A 72 -17.59 -25.98 -10.83
CA ALA A 72 -18.98 -25.71 -10.42
C ALA A 72 -19.80 -27.00 -10.19
N LEU A 73 -19.58 -28.02 -11.04
CA LEU A 73 -20.28 -29.29 -10.93
C LEU A 73 -19.87 -30.08 -9.67
N GLU A 74 -18.58 -30.09 -9.33
CA GLU A 74 -18.08 -30.74 -8.12
C GLU A 74 -18.62 -30.05 -6.85
N VAL A 75 -18.74 -28.72 -6.86
CA VAL A 75 -19.40 -27.97 -5.78
C VAL A 75 -20.86 -28.39 -5.65
N ALA A 76 -21.62 -28.42 -6.75
CA ALA A 76 -23.02 -28.82 -6.70
C ALA A 76 -23.21 -30.26 -6.18
N GLN A 77 -22.33 -31.18 -6.58
CA GLN A 77 -22.32 -32.55 -6.07
C GLN A 77 -21.99 -32.60 -4.57
N ALA A 78 -21.04 -31.78 -4.10
CA ALA A 78 -20.70 -31.67 -2.69
C ALA A 78 -21.87 -31.13 -1.87
N VAL A 79 -22.56 -30.11 -2.36
CA VAL A 79 -23.76 -29.54 -1.70
C VAL A 79 -24.87 -30.57 -1.57
N LEU A 80 -25.15 -31.34 -2.63
CA LEU A 80 -26.16 -32.41 -2.63
C LEU A 80 -25.84 -33.54 -1.65
N ARG A 81 -24.55 -33.81 -1.39
CA ARG A 81 -24.10 -34.81 -0.40
C ARG A 81 -23.97 -34.24 1.02
N GLY A 82 -23.98 -32.92 1.14
CA GLY A 82 -23.77 -32.19 2.37
C GLY A 82 -25.06 -31.90 3.14
N PRO A 83 -24.99 -31.00 4.13
CA PRO A 83 -26.12 -30.70 5.02
C PRO A 83 -27.34 -30.10 4.31
N TYR A 84 -27.17 -29.56 3.10
CA TYR A 84 -28.25 -28.97 2.29
C TYR A 84 -28.90 -29.97 1.33
N GLY A 85 -28.36 -31.20 1.24
CA GLY A 85 -28.84 -32.22 0.32
C GLY A 85 -30.32 -32.55 0.49
N GLU A 86 -30.83 -32.55 1.73
CA GLU A 86 -32.25 -32.83 2.01
C GLU A 86 -33.19 -31.76 1.42
N GLN A 87 -32.82 -30.49 1.48
CA GLN A 87 -33.61 -29.37 0.93
C GLN A 87 -33.60 -29.36 -0.60
N LEU A 88 -32.53 -29.89 -1.20
CA LEU A 88 -32.31 -29.92 -2.64
C LEU A 88 -32.66 -31.27 -3.27
N GLN A 89 -33.33 -32.16 -2.53
CA GLN A 89 -33.75 -33.47 -3.03
C GLN A 89 -34.63 -33.34 -4.27
N GLY A 90 -34.33 -34.17 -5.29
CA GLY A 90 -35.06 -34.17 -6.56
C GLY A 90 -34.41 -33.33 -7.66
N HIS A 91 -33.35 -32.59 -7.35
CA HIS A 91 -32.53 -31.88 -8.32
C HIS A 91 -31.20 -32.57 -8.57
N THR A 92 -30.73 -32.49 -9.80
CA THR A 92 -29.39 -32.93 -10.24
C THR A 92 -28.37 -31.83 -10.01
N ALA A 93 -27.08 -32.20 -9.94
CA ALA A 93 -26.01 -31.23 -9.78
C ALA A 93 -25.97 -30.24 -10.95
N GLU A 94 -26.26 -30.71 -12.17
CA GLU A 94 -26.34 -29.92 -13.39
C GLU A 94 -27.48 -28.89 -13.34
N GLU A 95 -28.64 -29.25 -12.79
CA GLU A 95 -29.74 -28.30 -12.59
C GLU A 95 -29.34 -27.19 -11.62
N LEU A 96 -28.65 -27.55 -10.52
CA LEU A 96 -28.26 -26.58 -9.50
C LEU A 96 -27.33 -25.48 -10.01
N ILE A 97 -26.47 -25.79 -10.99
CA ILE A 97 -25.56 -24.80 -11.61
C ILE A 97 -26.08 -24.24 -12.92
N ALA A 98 -27.26 -24.63 -13.38
CA ALA A 98 -27.76 -24.15 -14.67
C ALA A 98 -27.92 -22.62 -14.67
N GLY A 99 -27.19 -21.94 -15.56
CA GLY A 99 -27.20 -20.49 -15.70
C GLY A 99 -26.43 -19.74 -14.60
N TRP A 100 -25.49 -20.40 -13.91
CA TRP A 100 -24.70 -19.75 -12.86
C TRP A 100 -23.86 -18.58 -13.39
N GLN A 101 -23.34 -18.70 -14.61
CA GLN A 101 -22.52 -17.67 -15.28
C GLN A 101 -23.31 -16.41 -15.62
N ASP A 102 -24.63 -16.53 -15.77
CA ASP A 102 -25.53 -15.42 -16.11
C ASP A 102 -26.24 -14.85 -14.87
N ASN A 103 -25.87 -15.29 -13.66
CA ASN A 103 -26.51 -14.83 -12.43
C ASN A 103 -26.12 -13.37 -12.14
N PRO A 104 -27.05 -12.39 -12.20
CA PRO A 104 -26.71 -10.97 -12.02
C PRO A 104 -26.29 -10.61 -10.58
N GLN A 105 -26.47 -11.52 -9.63
CA GLN A 105 -26.01 -11.36 -8.25
C GLN A 105 -24.57 -11.82 -8.04
N ILE A 106 -23.89 -12.28 -9.10
CA ILE A 106 -22.53 -12.81 -9.02
C ILE A 106 -21.68 -12.08 -10.05
N LEU A 107 -20.64 -11.41 -9.56
CA LEU A 107 -19.57 -10.87 -10.37
C LEU A 107 -18.38 -11.83 -10.29
N ARG A 108 -17.97 -12.38 -11.44
CA ARG A 108 -16.76 -13.19 -11.54
C ARG A 108 -15.55 -12.29 -11.81
N MET A 109 -14.54 -12.40 -10.96
CA MET A 109 -13.24 -11.78 -11.13
C MET A 109 -12.22 -12.89 -11.30
N ASP A 110 -11.82 -13.19 -12.54
CA ASP A 110 -10.79 -14.21 -12.82
C ASP A 110 -9.39 -13.56 -12.78
N VAL A 111 -9.06 -12.94 -11.64
CA VAL A 111 -7.85 -12.12 -11.50
C VAL A 111 -6.89 -12.80 -10.54
N VAL A 112 -5.78 -13.27 -11.06
CA VAL A 112 -4.69 -13.75 -10.21
C VAL A 112 -3.78 -12.56 -9.90
N SER A 113 -3.74 -12.12 -8.62
CA SER A 113 -2.71 -11.18 -8.18
C SER A 113 -1.34 -11.84 -8.39
N GLU A 114 -0.47 -11.20 -9.17
CA GLU A 114 0.90 -11.66 -9.32
C GLU A 114 1.66 -11.45 -8.00
N VAL A 115 2.61 -12.33 -7.69
CA VAL A 115 3.52 -12.14 -6.56
C VAL A 115 4.93 -11.97 -7.11
N VAL A 116 5.49 -10.78 -6.91
CA VAL A 116 6.86 -10.45 -7.29
C VAL A 116 7.71 -10.45 -6.03
N GLN A 117 8.74 -11.27 -6.02
CA GLN A 117 9.66 -11.41 -4.89
C GLN A 117 11.04 -10.86 -5.26
N GLY A 118 11.48 -9.83 -4.54
CA GLY A 118 12.86 -9.35 -4.59
C GLY A 118 13.80 -10.27 -3.82
N SER A 119 15.09 -10.01 -4.01
CA SER A 119 16.18 -10.83 -3.51
C SER A 119 16.99 -10.04 -2.48
N THR A 120 18.31 -10.24 -2.46
CA THR A 120 19.20 -9.40 -1.66
C THR A 120 19.73 -8.28 -2.54
N GLY A 121 19.66 -7.05 -2.05
CA GLY A 121 20.19 -5.88 -2.76
C GLY A 121 19.11 -4.84 -2.93
N VAL A 122 19.25 -4.01 -3.95
CA VAL A 122 18.21 -3.08 -4.40
C VAL A 122 17.50 -3.74 -5.57
N ASP A 123 16.29 -4.23 -5.34
CA ASP A 123 15.45 -4.85 -6.33
C ASP A 123 14.47 -3.81 -6.92
N ALA A 124 14.30 -3.88 -8.23
CA ALA A 124 13.53 -2.92 -8.99
C ALA A 124 12.62 -3.62 -9.99
N ILE A 125 11.39 -3.12 -10.13
CA ILE A 125 10.44 -3.56 -11.16
C ILE A 125 10.16 -2.43 -12.15
N ASN A 126 9.86 -2.81 -13.39
CA ASN A 126 9.33 -1.88 -14.38
C ASN A 126 7.83 -2.12 -14.52
N TYR A 127 7.03 -1.15 -14.09
CA TYR A 127 5.57 -1.25 -14.09
C TYR A 127 4.95 -0.86 -15.45
N GLY A 128 5.69 -0.16 -16.31
CA GLY A 128 5.34 0.05 -17.72
C GLY A 128 4.23 1.07 -18.00
N VAL A 129 3.52 1.55 -16.97
CA VAL A 129 2.51 2.64 -17.05
C VAL A 129 3.03 3.93 -16.42
N LYS A 130 2.26 5.02 -16.51
CA LYS A 130 2.56 6.26 -15.77
C LYS A 130 2.26 6.10 -14.29
N LEU A 131 2.91 6.87 -13.44
CA LEU A 131 2.64 6.85 -12.00
C LEU A 131 1.17 7.21 -11.69
N ALA A 132 0.59 8.16 -12.42
CA ALA A 132 -0.82 8.55 -12.25
C ALA A 132 -1.83 7.48 -12.73
N ASP A 133 -1.35 6.51 -13.52
CA ASP A 133 -2.11 5.37 -14.03
C ASP A 133 -1.87 4.11 -13.17
N ALA A 134 -1.32 4.29 -11.97
CA ALA A 134 -1.07 3.22 -11.02
C ALA A 134 -1.41 3.66 -9.59
N HIS A 135 -1.67 2.67 -8.75
CA HIS A 135 -1.80 2.83 -7.31
C HIS A 135 -0.75 1.96 -6.63
N LEU A 136 0.03 2.54 -5.72
CA LEU A 136 0.96 1.83 -4.86
C LEU A 136 0.52 1.99 -3.42
N GLN A 137 0.42 0.87 -2.70
CA GLN A 137 -0.03 0.88 -1.32
C GLN A 137 0.80 -0.07 -0.46
N TRP A 138 1.28 0.46 0.66
CA TRP A 138 1.85 -0.37 1.71
C TRP A 138 0.78 -1.23 2.36
N VAL A 139 1.04 -2.54 2.48
CA VAL A 139 0.10 -3.51 3.09
C VAL A 139 0.62 -3.93 4.46
N SER A 140 1.85 -4.44 4.50
CA SER A 140 2.52 -4.88 5.73
C SER A 140 4.04 -4.86 5.54
N ASP A 141 4.81 -5.20 6.56
CA ASP A 141 6.27 -5.08 6.54
C ASP A 141 6.90 -5.80 5.33
N GLY A 142 7.57 -5.03 4.47
CA GLY A 142 8.17 -5.52 3.23
C GLY A 142 7.19 -5.92 2.11
N VAL A 143 5.88 -5.71 2.29
CA VAL A 143 4.84 -6.08 1.31
C VAL A 143 4.08 -4.84 0.86
N TRP A 144 4.12 -4.59 -0.44
CA TRP A 144 3.34 -3.58 -1.14
C TRP A 144 2.38 -4.21 -2.12
N GLU A 145 1.33 -3.49 -2.44
CA GLU A 145 0.44 -3.80 -3.55
C GLU A 145 0.60 -2.72 -4.62
N GLY A 146 0.80 -3.15 -5.86
CA GLY A 146 0.72 -2.31 -7.04
C GLY A 146 -0.50 -2.68 -7.87
N THR A 147 -1.30 -1.69 -8.21
CA THR A 147 -2.44 -1.81 -9.13
C THR A 147 -2.19 -0.92 -10.35
N ASN A 148 -2.34 -1.48 -11.55
CA ASN A 148 -2.43 -0.68 -12.78
C ASN A 148 -3.89 -0.27 -12.95
N VAL A 149 -4.23 1.00 -12.77
CA VAL A 149 -5.65 1.40 -12.75
C VAL A 149 -6.32 1.39 -14.13
N THR A 150 -5.56 1.20 -15.22
CA THR A 150 -6.05 1.31 -16.60
C THR A 150 -6.51 -0.01 -17.20
N ASN A 151 -5.74 -1.07 -16.98
CA ASN A 151 -6.28 -2.40 -17.10
C ASN A 151 -6.91 -2.67 -15.77
N GLY A 152 -6.18 -2.98 -14.70
CA GLY A 152 -6.60 -3.28 -13.34
C GLY A 152 -5.74 -4.37 -12.71
N ASP A 153 -4.77 -4.89 -13.47
CA ASP A 153 -3.83 -5.89 -13.02
C ASP A 153 -3.21 -5.51 -11.67
N MET A 154 -3.15 -6.50 -10.78
CA MET A 154 -2.62 -6.36 -9.43
C MET A 154 -1.37 -7.21 -9.23
N ALA A 155 -0.43 -6.69 -8.46
CA ALA A 155 0.74 -7.42 -8.01
C ALA A 155 1.07 -7.12 -6.54
N GLN A 156 1.37 -8.17 -5.79
CA GLN A 156 2.03 -8.04 -4.50
C GLN A 156 3.54 -7.99 -4.70
N LEU A 157 4.17 -6.97 -4.16
CA LEU A 157 5.60 -6.71 -4.25
C LEU A 157 6.21 -7.01 -2.87
N HIS A 158 6.94 -8.11 -2.80
CA HIS A 158 7.61 -8.58 -1.58
C HIS A 158 9.09 -8.25 -1.68
N SER A 159 9.62 -7.50 -0.72
CA SER A 159 11.03 -7.11 -0.67
C SER A 159 11.50 -6.42 -1.96
N ILE A 160 10.69 -5.50 -2.49
CA ILE A 160 11.04 -4.66 -3.64
C ILE A 160 11.33 -3.25 -3.12
N GLU A 161 12.45 -2.67 -3.52
CA GLU A 161 12.86 -1.33 -3.08
C GLU A 161 12.42 -0.25 -4.09
N ARG A 162 12.32 -0.56 -5.38
CA ARG A 162 12.06 0.42 -6.44
C ARG A 162 10.96 -0.02 -7.40
N VAL A 163 10.09 0.91 -7.77
CA VAL A 163 9.10 0.74 -8.85
C VAL A 163 9.32 1.82 -9.89
N HIS A 164 9.62 1.41 -11.13
CA HIS A 164 9.82 2.30 -12.26
C HIS A 164 8.56 2.42 -13.10
N PHE A 165 8.08 3.65 -13.22
CA PHE A 165 7.00 4.05 -14.13
C PHE A 165 7.59 4.68 -15.39
N SER A 166 6.76 4.87 -16.39
CA SER A 166 7.17 5.50 -17.66
C SER A 166 7.58 6.97 -17.54
N ASP A 167 7.17 7.66 -16.47
CA ASP A 167 7.37 9.11 -16.25
C ASP A 167 7.90 9.48 -14.85
N ALA A 168 8.13 8.49 -13.99
CA ALA A 168 8.64 8.67 -12.63
C ALA A 168 9.16 7.35 -12.06
N SER A 169 9.72 7.37 -10.86
CA SER A 169 9.99 6.18 -10.07
C SER A 169 9.60 6.40 -8.62
N VAL A 170 9.35 5.31 -7.90
CA VAL A 170 8.97 5.32 -6.48
C VAL A 170 9.89 4.40 -5.70
N ALA A 171 10.47 4.92 -4.62
CA ALA A 171 11.22 4.13 -3.65
C ALA A 171 10.29 3.69 -2.50
N LEU A 172 10.14 2.37 -2.33
CA LEU A 172 9.24 1.76 -1.35
C LEU A 172 9.86 1.72 0.06
N ASP A 173 11.19 1.77 0.16
CA ASP A 173 11.98 1.86 1.40
C ASP A 173 12.36 3.33 1.75
N GLY A 174 11.78 4.31 1.03
CA GLY A 174 12.20 5.71 1.09
C GLY A 174 11.79 6.49 2.34
N ALA A 175 11.04 5.89 3.27
CA ALA A 175 10.53 6.56 4.48
C ALA A 175 11.65 7.12 5.38
N ASN A 176 12.74 6.35 5.51
CA ASN A 176 14.09 6.74 5.94
C ASN A 176 14.48 8.16 5.51
N LEU A 177 14.73 8.23 4.21
CA LEU A 177 15.25 9.39 3.55
C LEU A 177 14.26 10.56 3.57
N ALA A 178 12.97 10.29 3.39
CA ALA A 178 11.94 11.32 3.41
C ALA A 178 11.88 12.04 4.76
N ALA A 179 11.98 11.30 5.86
CA ALA A 179 12.02 11.90 7.20
C ALA A 179 13.26 12.78 7.38
N LEU A 180 14.42 12.33 6.92
CA LEU A 180 15.66 13.13 6.94
C LEU A 180 15.52 14.40 6.10
N ILE A 181 15.02 14.31 4.86
CA ILE A 181 14.76 15.47 4.00
C ILE A 181 13.80 16.44 4.69
N ALA A 182 12.71 15.96 5.28
CA ALA A 182 11.72 16.80 5.95
C ALA A 182 12.32 17.58 7.13
N VAL A 183 13.11 16.92 7.99
CA VAL A 183 13.67 17.57 9.19
C VAL A 183 14.92 18.42 8.91
N THR A 184 15.60 18.19 7.79
CA THR A 184 16.82 18.93 7.43
C THR A 184 16.54 20.01 6.37
N LEU A 185 16.00 19.62 5.22
CA LEU A 185 15.73 20.51 4.07
C LEU A 185 14.31 21.08 4.09
N GLY A 186 13.43 20.56 4.95
CA GLY A 186 12.01 20.94 5.02
C GLY A 186 11.12 20.07 4.14
N GLU A 187 9.85 19.91 4.53
CA GLU A 187 8.89 19.05 3.82
C GLU A 187 8.68 19.39 2.34
N ALA A 188 8.73 20.67 1.98
CA ALA A 188 8.59 21.09 0.58
C ALA A 188 9.66 20.45 -0.34
N SER A 189 10.82 20.11 0.21
CA SER A 189 11.92 19.47 -0.51
C SER A 189 11.62 18.01 -0.88
N LEU A 190 10.57 17.39 -0.32
CA LEU A 190 10.09 16.07 -0.73
C LEU A 190 9.51 16.07 -2.16
N GLN A 191 9.15 17.24 -2.69
CA GLN A 191 8.64 17.40 -4.05
C GLN A 191 9.76 17.69 -5.06
N ASP A 192 10.99 17.93 -4.59
CA ASP A 192 12.14 18.15 -5.46
C ASP A 192 12.76 16.80 -5.83
N ARG A 193 12.49 16.35 -7.06
CA ARG A 193 12.98 15.06 -7.56
C ARG A 193 14.50 14.98 -7.62
N ALA A 194 15.21 16.11 -7.77
CA ALA A 194 16.67 16.08 -7.74
C ALA A 194 17.19 15.75 -6.34
N ILE A 195 16.56 16.32 -5.30
CA ILE A 195 16.90 16.05 -3.90
C ILE A 195 16.58 14.60 -3.53
N THR A 196 15.39 14.11 -3.89
CA THR A 196 15.00 12.73 -3.56
C THR A 196 15.88 11.72 -4.30
N SER A 197 16.18 11.94 -5.59
CA SER A 197 17.09 11.08 -6.36
C SER A 197 18.51 11.08 -5.81
N GLU A 198 19.07 12.24 -5.44
CA GLU A 198 20.42 12.32 -4.87
C GLU A 198 20.50 11.64 -3.50
N GLY A 199 19.50 11.85 -2.65
CA GLY A 199 19.40 11.17 -1.36
C GLY A 199 19.32 9.64 -1.48
N LEU A 200 18.53 9.14 -2.44
CA LEU A 200 18.44 7.70 -2.70
C LEU A 200 19.76 7.15 -3.22
N ALA A 201 20.45 7.87 -4.11
CA ALA A 201 21.76 7.45 -4.59
C ALA A 201 22.82 7.34 -3.47
N LEU A 202 22.78 8.24 -2.48
CA LEU A 202 23.64 8.13 -1.28
C LEU A 202 23.30 6.90 -0.45
N MET A 203 22.01 6.64 -0.23
CA MET A 203 21.51 5.46 0.48
C MET A 203 21.95 4.17 -0.22
N ASP A 204 21.77 4.08 -1.54
CA ASP A 204 22.15 2.94 -2.37
C ASP A 204 23.67 2.75 -2.42
N SER A 205 24.44 3.83 -2.22
CA SER A 205 25.90 3.80 -2.09
C SER A 205 26.38 3.40 -0.68
N GLY A 206 25.46 3.07 0.23
CA GLY A 206 25.75 2.58 1.58
C GLY A 206 26.05 3.68 2.60
N TRP A 207 25.65 4.92 2.35
CA TRP A 207 25.75 5.97 3.36
C TRP A 207 24.81 5.67 4.53
N SER A 208 25.25 5.97 5.76
CA SER A 208 24.38 5.87 6.93
C SER A 208 23.36 7.01 6.97
N ASN A 209 22.21 6.78 7.61
CA ASN A 209 21.19 7.81 7.83
C ASN A 209 21.78 9.06 8.51
N GLN A 210 22.72 8.89 9.44
CA GLN A 210 23.42 9.99 10.11
C GLN A 210 24.28 10.80 9.13
N ALA A 211 25.00 10.13 8.23
CA ALA A 211 25.84 10.80 7.24
C ALA A 211 24.98 11.58 6.22
N ILE A 212 23.87 10.98 5.77
CA ILE A 212 22.89 11.63 4.89
C ILE A 212 22.26 12.84 5.60
N GLY A 213 21.81 12.69 6.84
CA GLY A 213 21.23 13.77 7.64
C GLY A 213 22.19 14.93 7.88
N ALA A 214 23.47 14.64 8.16
CA ALA A 214 24.50 15.66 8.30
C ALA A 214 24.73 16.42 6.98
N ALA A 215 24.82 15.71 5.85
CA ALA A 215 24.99 16.32 4.54
C ALA A 215 23.78 17.19 4.14
N ALA A 216 22.57 16.69 4.35
CA ALA A 216 21.35 17.42 4.05
C ALA A 216 21.18 18.67 4.93
N LEU A 217 21.52 18.59 6.23
CA LEU A 217 21.48 19.76 7.09
C LEU A 217 22.55 20.80 6.69
N GLN A 218 23.75 20.35 6.33
CA GLN A 218 24.79 21.24 5.81
C GLN A 218 24.34 21.98 4.54
N LEU A 219 23.58 21.31 3.67
CA LEU A 219 22.97 21.93 2.49
C LEU A 219 21.90 22.96 2.88
N ALA A 220 21.02 22.65 3.83
CA ALA A 220 19.98 23.58 4.32
C ALA A 220 20.56 24.85 4.95
N MET A 221 21.57 24.70 5.81
CA MET A 221 22.13 25.83 6.56
C MET A 221 23.09 26.67 5.68
N GLY A 222 23.54 26.14 4.55
CA GLY A 222 24.41 26.83 3.61
C GLY A 222 25.81 27.11 4.16
N ALA A 223 26.58 27.89 3.40
CA ALA A 223 27.93 28.27 3.79
C ALA A 223 27.93 29.28 4.95
N GLY A 224 28.67 28.98 6.02
CA GLY A 224 28.77 29.84 7.19
C GLY A 224 29.14 29.05 8.44
N THR A 225 29.50 29.76 9.51
CA THR A 225 29.63 29.15 10.84
C THR A 225 28.27 29.20 11.51
N HIS A 226 27.72 28.03 11.80
CA HIS A 226 26.47 27.88 12.55
C HIS A 226 26.78 27.37 13.95
N THR A 227 26.07 27.89 14.95
CA THR A 227 26.26 27.46 16.33
C THR A 227 25.56 26.11 16.58
N ALA A 228 25.89 25.48 17.71
CA ALA A 228 25.17 24.28 18.16
C ALA A 228 23.69 24.61 18.41
N GLU A 229 23.43 25.78 18.98
CA GLU A 229 22.11 26.33 19.21
C GLU A 229 21.32 26.49 17.89
N ASP A 230 21.93 27.04 16.84
CA ASP A 230 21.26 27.18 15.52
C ASP A 230 20.88 25.81 14.93
N THR A 231 21.80 24.85 15.04
CA THR A 231 21.62 23.47 14.54
C THR A 231 20.46 22.77 15.26
N VAL A 232 20.46 22.81 16.60
CA VAL A 232 19.43 22.17 17.42
C VAL A 232 18.08 22.88 17.23
N GLN A 233 18.06 24.21 17.18
CA GLN A 233 16.84 24.98 16.93
C GLN A 233 16.22 24.62 15.58
N TRP A 234 17.03 24.47 14.52
CA TRP A 234 16.53 24.09 13.20
C TRP A 234 15.83 22.73 13.23
N LEU A 235 16.56 21.69 13.67
CA LEU A 235 16.06 20.32 13.73
C LEU A 235 14.81 20.23 14.61
N TRP A 236 14.82 20.89 15.78
CA TRP A 236 13.66 20.96 16.67
C TRP A 236 12.46 21.57 15.94
N THR A 237 12.65 22.71 15.30
CA THR A 237 11.55 23.43 14.64
C THR A 237 10.92 22.58 13.54
N LYS A 238 11.73 21.84 12.77
CA LYS A 238 11.23 20.98 11.71
C LYS A 238 10.57 19.71 12.24
N ALA A 239 11.08 19.11 13.31
CA ALA A 239 10.53 17.89 13.90
C ALA A 239 9.25 18.14 14.71
N TYR A 240 9.17 19.27 15.43
CA TYR A 240 8.07 19.61 16.34
C TYR A 240 7.08 20.64 15.77
N GLY A 241 7.32 21.15 14.56
CA GLY A 241 6.49 22.17 13.92
C GLY A 241 6.49 23.54 14.59
N SER A 242 7.28 23.74 15.65
CA SER A 242 7.34 24.99 16.43
C SER A 242 8.72 25.19 17.05
N ALA A 243 9.09 26.44 17.32
CA ALA A 243 10.38 26.76 17.91
C ALA A 243 10.48 26.24 19.36
N GLY A 244 11.57 25.54 19.68
CA GLY A 244 11.85 25.11 21.05
C GLY A 244 12.30 26.26 21.95
N THR A 245 12.04 26.14 23.25
CA THR A 245 12.55 27.09 24.25
C THR A 245 14.02 26.80 24.57
N ALA A 246 14.73 27.78 25.14
CA ALA A 246 16.12 27.61 25.54
C ALA A 246 16.33 26.38 26.44
N GLU A 247 15.42 26.14 27.38
CA GLU A 247 15.45 25.01 28.32
C GLU A 247 15.26 23.66 27.60
N GLN A 248 14.43 23.63 26.56
CA GLN A 248 14.18 22.44 25.75
C GLN A 248 15.37 22.08 24.86
N LEU A 249 16.04 23.08 24.29
CA LEU A 249 17.18 22.87 23.39
C LEU A 249 18.47 22.58 24.16
N GLN A 250 18.61 23.11 25.38
CA GLN A 250 19.85 23.07 26.15
C GLN A 250 20.47 21.68 26.31
N PRO A 251 19.71 20.58 26.56
CA PRO A 251 20.29 19.24 26.65
C PRO A 251 21.01 18.81 25.35
N TYR A 252 20.38 19.04 24.20
CA TYR A 252 20.92 18.67 22.88
C TYR A 252 22.11 19.54 22.49
N VAL A 253 22.04 20.84 22.81
CA VAL A 253 23.14 21.79 22.61
C VAL A 253 24.38 21.36 23.38
N GLN A 254 24.22 21.00 24.66
CA GLN A 254 25.33 20.52 25.49
C GLN A 254 25.94 19.22 24.97
N GLN A 255 25.10 18.29 24.50
CA GLN A 255 25.59 17.05 23.88
C GLN A 255 26.42 17.32 22.63
N LEU A 256 25.97 18.25 21.78
CA LEU A 256 26.69 18.59 20.55
C LEU A 256 28.01 19.33 20.85
N GLN A 257 28.00 20.28 21.79
CA GLN A 257 29.19 21.04 22.20
C GLN A 257 30.24 20.17 22.89
N SER A 258 29.81 19.16 23.67
CA SER A 258 30.71 18.20 24.32
C SER A 258 31.22 17.10 23.39
N GLY A 259 30.66 16.97 22.18
CA GLY A 259 30.96 15.89 21.25
C GLY A 259 30.39 14.53 21.68
N ALA A 260 29.45 14.51 22.62
CA ALA A 260 28.75 13.29 23.04
C ALA A 260 27.77 12.78 21.95
N THR A 261 27.37 13.65 21.04
CA THR A 261 26.55 13.35 19.86
C THR A 261 27.10 14.12 18.65
N THR A 262 26.73 13.70 17.44
CA THR A 262 27.04 14.43 16.21
C THR A 262 25.81 15.12 15.62
N VAL A 263 26.04 16.02 14.67
CA VAL A 263 24.94 16.64 13.90
C VAL A 263 24.09 15.57 13.19
N GLY A 264 24.74 14.54 12.64
CA GLY A 264 24.06 13.45 11.96
C GLY A 264 23.20 12.61 12.91
N ASP A 265 23.68 12.36 14.13
CA ASP A 265 22.91 11.66 15.15
C ASP A 265 21.65 12.45 15.54
N LEU A 266 21.76 13.76 15.76
CA LEU A 266 20.62 14.61 16.08
C LEU A 266 19.63 14.73 14.90
N ALA A 267 20.13 14.80 13.66
CA ALA A 267 19.27 14.80 12.49
C ALA A 267 18.48 13.49 12.36
N TRP A 268 19.13 12.36 12.66
CA TRP A 268 18.49 11.05 12.65
C TRP A 268 17.49 10.88 13.81
N GLU A 269 17.79 11.38 15.00
CA GLU A 269 16.84 11.41 16.12
C GLU A 269 15.59 12.25 15.77
N ALA A 270 15.79 13.44 15.20
CA ALA A 270 14.71 14.31 14.74
C ALA A 270 13.84 13.63 13.67
N ALA A 271 14.44 12.91 12.72
CA ALA A 271 13.73 12.18 11.68
C ALA A 271 12.87 11.03 12.25
N GLN A 272 13.42 10.25 13.19
CA GLN A 272 12.65 9.20 13.88
C GLN A 272 11.48 9.77 14.68
N TYR A 273 11.70 10.91 15.36
CA TYR A 273 10.60 11.62 16.02
C TYR A 273 9.53 12.04 15.01
N ALA A 274 9.92 12.66 13.89
CA ALA A 274 8.99 13.09 12.85
C ALA A 274 8.16 11.93 12.27
N GLN A 275 8.74 10.74 12.09
CA GLN A 275 8.00 9.56 11.62
C GLN A 275 6.95 9.07 12.61
N ALA A 276 7.21 9.21 13.91
CA ALA A 276 6.30 8.79 14.97
C ALA A 276 5.22 9.83 15.31
N ASN A 277 5.29 11.04 14.73
CA ASN A 277 4.43 12.16 15.10
C ASN A 277 3.72 12.75 13.86
N PRO A 278 2.38 12.88 13.87
CA PRO A 278 1.60 13.30 12.70
C PRO A 278 1.78 14.79 12.31
N GLN A 279 2.58 15.54 13.08
CA GLN A 279 2.83 16.96 12.80
C GLN A 279 3.73 17.17 11.59
N VAL A 280 4.48 16.14 11.19
CA VAL A 280 5.26 16.14 9.95
C VAL A 280 4.52 15.30 8.92
N GLY A 281 4.30 15.85 7.73
CA GLY A 281 3.47 15.27 6.66
C GLY A 281 4.09 14.05 5.96
N LEU A 282 4.49 13.02 6.71
CA LEU A 282 5.17 11.82 6.18
C LEU A 282 4.24 10.64 5.90
N ALA A 283 2.99 10.68 6.36
CA ALA A 283 2.04 9.58 6.19
C ALA A 283 1.84 9.20 4.71
N GLY A 284 1.81 10.19 3.81
CA GLY A 284 1.71 9.93 2.37
C GLY A 284 2.89 9.13 1.83
N VAL A 285 4.11 9.46 2.24
CA VAL A 285 5.32 8.72 1.82
C VAL A 285 5.34 7.32 2.41
N GLN A 286 4.93 7.14 3.66
CA GLN A 286 4.85 5.81 4.28
C GLN A 286 3.84 4.89 3.56
N GLN A 287 2.76 5.46 3.02
CA GLN A 287 1.70 4.70 2.36
C GLN A 287 1.91 4.51 0.86
N GLN A 288 2.59 5.45 0.18
CA GLN A 288 2.68 5.52 -1.28
C GLN A 288 4.13 5.48 -1.80
N GLY A 289 5.12 5.53 -0.92
CA GLY A 289 6.55 5.57 -1.26
C GLY A 289 7.05 6.99 -1.57
N LEU A 290 8.36 7.09 -1.79
CA LEU A 290 9.04 8.35 -2.10
C LEU A 290 9.25 8.48 -3.61
N VAL A 291 8.65 9.49 -4.24
CA VAL A 291 8.78 9.75 -5.67
C VAL A 291 10.15 10.35 -5.99
N TYR A 292 10.78 9.87 -7.06
CA TYR A 292 12.08 10.32 -7.55
C TYR A 292 12.20 10.10 -9.07
N ASP A 293 13.26 10.64 -9.67
CA ASP A 293 13.65 10.32 -11.05
C ASP A 293 14.81 9.33 -11.05
N ALA A 294 14.61 8.14 -11.63
CA ALA A 294 15.69 7.16 -11.75
C ALA A 294 16.81 7.70 -12.65
N VAL A 295 18.05 7.55 -12.19
CA VAL A 295 19.22 7.81 -13.03
C VAL A 295 19.28 6.68 -14.05
N VAL A 296 19.00 7.00 -15.33
CA VAL A 296 19.14 6.03 -16.42
C VAL A 296 20.61 5.63 -16.50
N ALA A 297 20.90 4.37 -16.19
CA ALA A 297 22.23 3.78 -16.36
C ALA A 297 22.58 3.61 -17.85
#